data_AF-A0A5A5R6G1-F1
#
_entry.id   AF-A0A5A5R6G1-F1
#
_cell.length_a   1.000
_cell.length_b   1.000
_cell.length_c   1.000
_cell.angle_alpha   90.00
_cell.angle_beta   90.00
_cell.angle_gamma   90.00
#
_symmetry.space_group_name_H-M   'P 1'
#
loop_
_entity.id
_entity.type
_entity.pdbx_description
1 polymer ?
#
loop_
_entity_poly.entity_id
_entity_poly.type
_entity_poly.pdbx_seq_one_letter_code
_entity_poly.pdbx_strand_id
1 'polypeptide(L)' 'MGDFFDNVSRYPRYLISFSLGIFFAFFGWLAPLLKNPLTAIALVGFLGGTFAFLYFTLKAMLGLA' A
#
# COMPACT_ATOMS: atom_id res chain seq x y z
N MET A 1 -11.44 34.82 -9.79
CA MET A 1 -10.36 33.83 -9.98
C MET A 1 -9.96 33.16 -8.66
N GLY A 2 -9.84 33.88 -7.54
CA GLY A 2 -9.53 33.28 -6.21
C GLY A 2 -10.48 32.16 -5.80
N ASP A 3 -11.80 32.41 -5.85
CA ASP A 3 -12.82 31.42 -5.48
C ASP A 3 -12.78 30.13 -6.30
N PHE A 4 -12.30 30.19 -7.55
CA PHE A 4 -12.16 29.00 -8.39
C PHE A 4 -11.03 28.09 -7.88
N PHE A 5 -9.84 28.66 -7.64
CA PHE A 5 -8.71 27.89 -7.12
C PHE A 5 -8.94 27.43 -5.68
N ASP A 6 -9.66 28.20 -4.86
CA ASP A 6 -10.04 27.82 -3.50
C ASP A 6 -11.03 26.66 -3.46
N ASN A 7 -11.89 26.53 -4.48
CA ASN A 7 -12.77 25.36 -4.62
C ASN A 7 -12.03 24.16 -5.21
N VAL A 8 -11.18 24.38 -6.23
CA VAL A 8 -10.40 23.31 -6.88
C VAL A 8 -9.41 22.66 -5.91
N SER A 9 -8.74 23.45 -5.07
CA SER A 9 -7.77 22.94 -4.09
C SER A 9 -8.37 22.02 -3.02
N ARG A 10 -9.69 22.01 -2.85
CA ARG A 10 -10.40 21.10 -1.93
C ARG A 10 -10.43 19.67 -2.44
N TYR A 11 -10.52 19.45 -3.75
CA TYR A 11 -10.62 18.10 -4.32
C TYR A 11 -9.39 17.25 -4.04
N PRO A 12 -8.14 17.72 -4.25
CA PRO A 12 -6.96 16.97 -3.83
C PRO A 12 -6.95 16.67 -2.34
N ARG A 13 -7.37 17.61 -1.49
CA ARG A 13 -7.44 17.42 -0.04
C ARG A 13 -8.43 16.31 0.33
N TYR A 14 -9.63 16.31 -0.26
CA TYR A 14 -10.61 15.25 -0.06
C TYR A 14 -10.09 13.91 -0.57
N LEU A 15 -9.44 13.88 -1.73
CA LEU A 15 -8.87 12.65 -2.29
C LEU A 15 -7.80 12.06 -1.38
N ILE A 16 -6.94 12.89 -0.78
CA ILE A 16 -5.93 12.44 0.19
C ILE A 16 -6.62 11.84 1.42
N SER A 17 -7.55 12.56 2.04
CA SER A 17 -8.25 12.08 3.24
C SER A 17 -9.04 10.81 2.98
N PHE A 18 -9.74 10.73 1.85
CA PHE A 18 -10.49 9.55 1.43
C PHE A 18 -9.57 8.35 1.17
N SER A 19 -8.51 8.55 0.39
CA SER A 19 -7.52 7.49 0.09
C SER A 19 -6.85 6.97 1.35
N LEU A 20 -6.45 7.86 2.26
CA LEU A 20 -5.88 7.48 3.55
C LEU A 20 -6.89 6.76 4.43
N GLY A 21 -8.14 7.23 4.48
CA GLY A 21 -9.21 6.58 5.21
C GLY A 21 -9.44 5.14 4.75
N ILE A 22 -9.50 4.92 3.43
CA ILE A 22 -9.57 3.57 2.85
C ILE A 22 -8.33 2.76 3.21
N PHE A 23 -7.14 3.33 3.06
CA PHE A 23 -5.90 2.64 3.37
C PHE A 23 -5.88 2.13 4.82
N PHE A 24 -6.24 2.97 5.80
CA PHE A 24 -6.29 2.57 7.20
C PHE A 24 -7.43 1.59 7.49
N ALA A 25 -8.58 1.70 6.84
CA ALA A 25 -9.66 0.74 6.99
C ALA A 25 -9.24 -0.65 6.49
N PHE A 26 -8.53 -0.73 5.36
CA PHE A 26 -8.07 -2.00 4.78
C PHE A 26 -6.87 -2.60 5.51
N PHE A 27 -5.89 -1.79 5.92
CA PHE A 27 -4.61 -2.26 6.45
C PHE A 27 -4.44 -2.04 7.96
N GLY A 28 -5.40 -1.41 8.64
CA GLY A 28 -5.31 -1.12 10.07
C GLY A 28 -5.10 -2.36 10.95
N TRP A 29 -5.60 -3.52 10.51
CA TRP A 29 -5.43 -4.80 11.21
C TRP A 29 -3.98 -5.32 11.21
N LEU A 30 -3.10 -4.81 10.33
CA LEU A 30 -1.68 -5.17 10.34
C LEU A 30 -0.88 -4.44 11.43
N ALA A 31 -1.38 -3.31 11.92
CA ALA A 31 -0.71 -2.51 12.95
C ALA A 31 -0.28 -3.32 14.20
N PRO A 32 -1.11 -4.21 14.79
CA PRO A 32 -0.67 -5.05 15.91
C PRO A 32 0.44 -6.06 15.54
N LEU A 33 0.49 -6.54 14.29
CA LEU A 33 1.53 -7.49 13.85
C LEU A 33 2.91 -6.84 13.79
N LEU A 34 2.98 -5.52 13.61
CA LEU A 34 4.23 -4.77 13.60
C LEU A 34 4.76 -4.47 15.02
N LYS A 35 3.96 -4.69 16.07
CA LYS A 35 4.36 -4.41 17.47
C LYS A 35 5.26 -5.49 18.07
N ASN A 36 5.17 -6.73 17.57
CA ASN A 36 6.03 -7.82 18.00
C ASN A 36 7.08 -8.09 16.92
N PRO A 37 8.39 -8.11 17.25
CA PRO A 37 9.46 -8.24 16.27
C PRO A 37 9.35 -9.54 15.46
N LEU A 38 8.91 -10.65 16.08
CA LEU A 38 8.77 -11.92 15.38
C LEU A 38 7.67 -11.86 14.32
N THR A 39 6.50 -11.31 14.66
CA THR A 39 5.38 -11.18 13.70
C THR A 39 5.66 -10.14 12.63
N ALA A 40 6.44 -9.10 12.96
CA ALA A 40 6.89 -8.12 11.98
C ALA A 40 7.83 -8.76 10.94
N ILE A 41 8.82 -9.54 11.40
CA ILE A 41 9.73 -10.28 10.51
C ILE A 41 8.94 -11.27 9.66
N ALA A 42 8.00 -12.01 10.24
CA ALA A 42 7.16 -12.95 9.51
C ALA A 42 6.34 -12.25 8.42
N LEU A 43 5.74 -11.09 8.72
CA LEU A 43 4.97 -10.30 7.77
C LEU A 43 5.84 -9.78 6.61
N VAL A 44 7.03 -9.24 6.90
CA VAL A 44 7.97 -8.76 5.88
C VAL A 44 8.46 -9.92 5.01
N GLY A 45 8.82 -11.04 5.64
CA GLY A 45 9.23 -12.25 4.92
C GLY A 45 8.13 -12.81 4.04
N PHE A 46 6.88 -12.81 4.51
CA PHE A 46 5.73 -13.21 3.73
C PHE A 46 5.52 -12.30 2.51
N LEU A 47 5.49 -10.97 2.70
CA LEU A 47 5.31 -10.02 1.60
C LEU A 47 6.45 -10.10 0.58
N GLY A 48 7.70 -10.11 1.05
CA GLY A 48 8.87 -10.24 0.21
C GLY A 48 8.90 -11.57 -0.53
N GLY A 49 8.56 -12.67 0.14
CA GLY A 49 8.48 -14.01 -0.44
C GLY A 49 7.39 -14.12 -1.49
N THR A 50 6.18 -13.63 -1.22
CA THR A 50 5.09 -13.59 -2.21
C THR A 50 5.47 -12.75 -3.42
N PHE A 51 6.07 -11.57 -3.22
CA PHE A 51 6.52 -10.73 -4.33
C PHE A 51 7.62 -11.39 -5.15
N ALA A 52 8.63 -11.97 -4.50
CA ALA A 52 9.71 -12.69 -5.17
C ALA A 52 9.18 -13.91 -5.95
N PHE A 53 8.28 -14.68 -5.35
CA PHE A 53 7.60 -15.79 -6.00
C PHE A 53 6.90 -15.33 -7.28
N LEU A 54 6.02 -14.32 -7.19
CA LEU A 54 5.33 -13.77 -8.35
C LEU A 54 6.31 -13.25 -9.41
N TYR A 55 7.33 -12.50 -9.00
CA TYR A 55 8.35 -11.97 -9.90
C TYR A 55 9.07 -13.07 -10.67
N PHE A 56 9.58 -14.10 -9.98
CA PHE A 56 10.31 -15.18 -10.63
C PHE A 56 9.41 -16.05 -11.50
N THR A 57 8.18 -16.32 -11.07
CA THR A 57 7.20 -17.04 -11.89
C THR A 57 6.89 -16.27 -13.17
N LEU A 58 6.57 -14.98 -13.08
CA LEU A 58 6.30 -14.15 -14.24
C LEU A 58 7.53 -14.02 -15.15
N LYS A 59 8.71 -13.83 -14.58
CA LYS A 59 9.98 -13.79 -15.32
C LYS A 59 10.18 -15.06 -16.15
N ALA A 60 9.94 -16.23 -15.53
CA ALA A 60 10.05 -17.52 -16.20
C ALA A 60 8.99 -17.69 -17.30
N MET A 61 7.73 -17.33 -17.03
CA MET A 61 6.64 -17.40 -18.01
C MET A 61 6.86 -16.48 -19.22
N LEU A 62 7.47 -15.32 -19.00
CA LEU A 62 7.77 -14.35 -20.06
C LEU A 62 9.06 -14.65 -20.82
N GLY A 63 9.81 -15.68 -20.42
CA GLY A 63 11.08 -16.03 -21.07
C GLY A 63 12.18 -14.97 -20.90
N LEU A 64 12.08 -14.13 -19.87
CA LEU A 64 13.05 -13.06 -19.58
C LEU A 64 14.26 -13.57 -18.77
N ALA A 65 14.52 -14.87 -18.81
CA ALA A 65 15.54 -15.58 -18.04
C ALA A 65 16.86 -15.69 -18.80
#